data_AF-A0A7W4HZZ8-F1
#
_entry.id   AF-A0A7W4HZZ8-F1
#
_cell.length_a   1.000
_cell.length_b   1.000
_cell.length_c   1.000
_cell.angle_alpha   90.00
_cell.angle_beta   90.00
_cell.angle_gamma   90.00
#
_symmetry.space_group_name_H-M   'P 1'
#
loop_
_entity.id
_entity.type
_entity.pdbx_description
1 polymer ?
#
loop_
_entity_poly.entity_id
_entity_poly.type
_entity_poly.pdbx_seq_one_letter_code
_entity_poly.pdbx_strand_id
1 'polypeptide(L)'
;FQQAQSEVSSSLSRLLAVAENYPQLKATENFKDLQSQLEGTENRITVARNDFNDAAKSYNTKVKSFPTNLLAGMFGFKERPYFESDAGANKAPSVDFNAASSTKQEN
;
A
#
# COMPACT_ATOMS: atom_id res chain seq x y z
N PHE A 1 11.12 5.16 -1.53
CA PHE A 1 9.66 5.22 -1.25
C PHE A 1 9.22 4.05 -0.38
N GLN A 2 9.46 2.80 -0.80
CA GLN A 2 9.17 1.60 0.01
C GLN A 2 9.72 1.69 1.44
N GLN A 3 10.98 2.12 1.62
CA GLN A 3 11.58 2.27 2.95
C GLN A 3 10.81 3.24 3.87
N ALA A 4 10.40 4.40 3.35
CA ALA A 4 9.59 5.38 4.09
C ALA A 4 8.19 4.83 4.42
N GLN A 5 7.59 4.06 3.50
CA GLN A 5 6.33 3.35 3.76
C GLN A 5 6.48 2.36 4.93
N SER A 6 7.54 1.56 4.90
CA SER A 6 7.83 0.54 5.93
C SER A 6 8.08 1.16 7.31
N GLU A 7 8.72 2.32 7.37
CA GLU A 7 8.90 3.08 8.62
C GLU A 7 7.57 3.60 9.19
N VAL A 8 6.69 4.13 8.32
CA VAL A 8 5.34 4.56 8.72
C VAL A 8 4.51 3.37 9.21
N SER A 9 4.51 2.24 8.49
CA SER A 9 3.82 1.03 8.94
C SER A 9 4.34 0.52 10.28
N SER A 10 5.67 0.52 10.49
CA SER A 10 6.29 0.12 11.75
C SER A 10 5.93 1.02 12.93
N SER A 11 5.88 2.33 12.72
CA SER A 11 5.46 3.28 13.76
C SER A 11 3.98 3.16 14.08
N LEU A 12 3.14 2.93 13.07
CA LEU A 12 1.71 2.67 13.24
C LEU A 12 1.44 1.39 14.03
N SER A 13 2.12 0.28 13.72
CA SER A 13 1.97 -0.96 14.49
C SER A 13 2.29 -0.77 15.98
N ARG A 14 3.32 0.03 16.29
CA ARG A 14 3.65 0.38 17.67
C ARG A 14 2.56 1.23 18.33
N LEU A 15 2.01 2.20 17.60
CA LEU A 15 0.89 3.02 18.08
C LEU A 15 -0.36 2.18 18.37
N LEU A 16 -0.69 1.21 17.49
CA LEU A 16 -1.82 0.31 17.68
C LEU A 16 -1.65 -0.56 18.94
N ALA A 17 -0.45 -1.11 19.17
CA ALA A 17 -0.16 -1.89 20.37
C ALA A 17 -0.31 -1.07 21.67
N VAL A 18 0.03 0.22 21.64
CA VAL A 18 -0.22 1.13 22.77
C VAL A 18 -1.73 1.39 22.92
N ALA A 19 -2.45 1.61 21.83
CA ALA A 19 -3.88 1.89 21.86
C ALA A 19 -4.73 0.73 22.42
N GLU A 20 -4.28 -0.53 22.29
CA GLU A 20 -4.94 -1.69 22.92
C GLU A 20 -4.96 -1.61 24.45
N ASN A 21 -3.93 -1.02 25.05
CA ASN A 21 -3.84 -0.82 26.49
C ASN A 21 -4.62 0.42 26.97
N TYR A 22 -5.07 1.28 26.04
CA TYR A 22 -5.76 2.54 26.34
C TYR A 22 -7.00 2.71 25.44
N PRO A 23 -8.13 2.06 25.75
CA PRO A 23 -9.34 2.08 24.93
C PRO A 23 -9.88 3.49 24.66
N GLN A 24 -9.74 4.40 25.64
CA GLN A 24 -10.09 5.81 25.50
C GLN A 24 -9.33 6.50 24.35
N LEU A 25 -8.07 6.13 24.08
CA LEU A 25 -7.27 6.71 23.00
C LEU A 25 -7.79 6.29 21.63
N LYS A 26 -8.18 5.01 21.49
CA LYS A 26 -8.77 4.44 20.27
C LYS A 26 -10.12 5.07 19.92
N ALA A 27 -10.88 5.47 20.94
CA ALA A 27 -12.19 6.09 20.76
C ALA A 27 -12.11 7.59 20.40
N THR A 28 -10.94 8.22 20.53
CA THR A 28 -10.77 9.64 20.18
C THR A 28 -11.00 9.88 18.69
N GLU A 29 -11.62 11.02 18.38
CA GLU A 29 -11.87 11.48 17.00
C GLU A 29 -10.55 11.57 16.19
N ASN A 30 -9.52 12.17 16.78
CA ASN A 30 -8.19 12.30 16.16
C ASN A 30 -7.57 10.96 15.71
N PHE A 31 -7.78 9.89 16.49
CA PHE A 31 -7.26 8.56 16.14
C PHE A 31 -8.04 7.92 14.99
N LYS A 32 -9.36 8.09 14.95
CA LYS A 32 -10.21 7.64 13.84
C LYS A 32 -9.91 8.40 12.55
N ASP A 33 -9.68 9.71 12.65
CA ASP A 33 -9.28 10.54 11.51
C ASP A 33 -7.93 10.12 10.95
N LEU A 34 -6.94 9.86 11.82
CA LEU A 34 -5.64 9.33 11.41
C LEU A 34 -5.79 8.00 10.66
N GLN A 35 -6.63 7.09 11.18
CA GLN A 35 -6.89 5.81 10.53
C GLN A 35 -7.48 6.00 9.12
N SER A 36 -8.49 6.87 8.97
CA SER A 36 -9.11 7.19 7.67
C SER A 36 -8.11 7.80 6.68
N GLN A 37 -7.25 8.72 7.16
CA GLN A 37 -6.20 9.32 6.32
C GLN A 37 -5.16 8.31 5.86
N LEU A 38 -4.80 7.34 6.72
CA LEU A 38 -3.87 6.27 6.39
C LEU A 38 -4.45 5.34 5.32
N GLU A 39 -5.71 4.94 5.47
CA GLU A 39 -6.41 4.16 4.45
C GLU A 39 -6.47 4.91 3.11
N GLY A 40 -6.85 6.19 3.14
CA GLY A 40 -6.87 7.04 1.95
C GLY A 40 -5.49 7.18 1.29
N THR A 41 -4.43 7.25 2.10
CA THR A 41 -3.05 7.30 1.60
C THR A 41 -2.62 5.99 0.97
N GLU A 42 -2.91 4.85 1.61
CA GLU A 42 -2.61 3.51 1.08
C GLU A 42 -3.33 3.24 -0.25
N ASN A 43 -4.59 3.65 -0.36
CA ASN A 43 -5.36 3.56 -1.60
C ASN A 43 -4.71 4.38 -2.71
N ARG A 44 -4.28 5.62 -2.43
CA ARG A 44 -3.57 6.47 -3.41
C ARG A 44 -2.23 5.87 -3.85
N ILE A 45 -1.47 5.29 -2.91
CA ILE A 45 -0.21 4.62 -3.21
C ILE A 45 -0.44 3.41 -4.11
N THR A 46 -1.48 2.62 -3.82
CA THR A 46 -1.86 1.45 -4.61
C THR A 46 -2.21 1.86 -6.04
N VAL A 47 -3.05 2.90 -6.21
CA VAL A 47 -3.40 3.43 -7.52
C VAL A 47 -2.16 3.92 -8.28
N ALA A 48 -1.33 4.74 -7.64
CA ALA A 48 -0.11 5.27 -8.28
C ALA A 48 0.88 4.15 -8.68
N ARG A 49 0.97 3.08 -7.88
CA ARG A 49 1.78 1.90 -8.21
C ARG A 49 1.23 1.20 -9.46
N ASN A 50 -0.08 1.00 -9.53
CA ASN A 50 -0.72 0.37 -10.68
C ASN A 50 -0.55 1.22 -11.94
N ASP A 51 -0.78 2.53 -11.86
CA ASP A 51 -0.61 3.46 -12.98
C ASP A 51 0.83 3.43 -13.52
N PHE A 52 1.83 3.43 -12.63
CA PHE A 52 3.24 3.29 -13.02
C PHE A 52 3.50 1.96 -13.72
N ASN A 53 2.98 0.85 -13.18
CA ASN A 53 3.19 -0.48 -13.73
C ASN A 53 2.50 -0.65 -15.08
N ASP A 54 1.31 -0.10 -15.26
CA ASP A 54 0.60 -0.12 -16.54
C ASP A 54 1.32 0.72 -17.61
N ALA A 55 1.85 1.88 -17.23
CA ALA A 55 2.68 2.69 -18.12
C ALA A 55 3.97 1.94 -18.53
N ALA A 56 4.67 1.33 -17.57
CA ALA A 56 5.85 0.51 -17.82
C ALA A 56 5.53 -0.70 -18.70
N LYS A 57 4.40 -1.37 -18.46
CA LYS A 57 3.91 -2.51 -19.25
C LYS A 57 3.64 -2.12 -20.69
N SER A 58 2.93 -1.02 -20.91
CA SER A 58 2.63 -0.49 -22.26
C SER A 58 3.91 -0.15 -23.01
N TYR A 59 4.86 0.52 -22.35
CA TYR A 59 6.17 0.82 -22.91
C TYR A 59 6.96 -0.45 -23.26
N ASN A 60 7.08 -1.41 -22.33
CA ASN A 60 7.81 -2.66 -22.54
C ASN A 60 7.20 -3.49 -23.66
N THR A 61 5.87 -3.51 -23.75
CA THR A 61 5.14 -4.19 -24.84
C THR A 61 5.52 -3.59 -26.18
N LYS A 62 5.55 -2.26 -26.30
CA LYS A 62 5.98 -1.58 -27.54
C LYS A 62 7.43 -1.89 -27.88
N VAL A 63 8.35 -1.76 -26.91
CA VAL A 63 9.78 -2.06 -27.10
C VAL A 63 10.02 -3.52 -27.53
N LYS A 64 9.18 -4.46 -27.10
CA LYS A 64 9.31 -5.89 -27.48
C LYS A 64 8.59 -6.27 -28.78
N SER A 65 7.67 -5.44 -29.26
CA SER A 65 6.82 -5.77 -30.41
C SER A 65 7.49 -5.38 -31.73
N PHE A 66 7.35 -6.22 -32.75
CA PHE A 66 7.74 -5.89 -34.12
C PHE A 66 6.85 -4.77 -34.69
N PRO A 67 7.40 -3.79 -35.44
CA PRO A 67 8.81 -3.63 -35.82
C PRO A 67 9.65 -2.83 -34.80
N THR A 68 9.01 -2.30 -33.77
CA THR A 68 9.63 -1.39 -32.78
C THR A 68 10.81 -2.00 -32.05
N ASN A 69 10.86 -3.32 -31.85
CA ASN A 69 11.99 -4.00 -31.22
C ASN A 69 13.32 -3.86 -31.99
N LEU A 70 13.28 -3.78 -33.32
CA LEU A 70 14.45 -3.54 -34.16
C LEU A 70 14.96 -2.11 -33.96
N LEU A 71 14.05 -1.13 -34.01
CA LEU A 71 14.38 0.27 -33.74
C LEU A 71 14.85 0.46 -32.30
N ALA A 72 14.24 -0.25 -31.34
CA ALA A 72 14.63 -0.20 -29.94
C ALA A 72 16.06 -0.70 -29.73
N GLY A 73 16.46 -1.78 -30.40
CA GLY A 73 17.85 -2.25 -30.40
C GLY A 73 18.82 -1.24 -31.00
N MET A 74 18.48 -0.65 -32.16
CA MET A 74 19.34 0.33 -32.85
C MET A 74 19.50 1.65 -32.08
N PHE A 75 18.45 2.13 -31.43
CA PHE A 75 18.44 3.40 -30.70
C PHE A 75 18.65 3.24 -29.18
N GLY A 76 18.86 2.01 -28.70
CA GLY A 76 19.18 1.72 -27.29
C GLY A 76 18.01 1.84 -26.31
N PHE A 77 16.77 1.74 -26.78
CA PHE A 77 15.60 1.72 -25.89
C PHE A 77 15.51 0.37 -25.16
N LYS A 78 15.64 0.41 -23.83
CA LYS A 78 15.61 -0.76 -22.94
C LYS A 78 14.32 -0.81 -22.15
N GLU A 79 13.92 -2.00 -21.73
CA GLU A 79 12.78 -2.21 -20.83
C GLU A 79 12.86 -1.34 -19.57
N ARG A 80 11.69 -0.90 -19.11
CA ARG A 80 11.53 -0.22 -17.84
C ARG A 80 11.21 -1.24 -16.76
N PRO A 81 11.84 -1.13 -15.57
CA PRO A 81 11.47 -1.96 -14.44
C PRO A 81 10.05 -1.64 -13.98
N TYR A 82 9.38 -2.63 -13.42
CA TYR A 82 8.13 -2.42 -12.69
C TYR A 82 8.41 -1.90 -11.28
N PHE A 83 7.42 -1.22 -10.71
CA PHE A 83 7.38 -0.94 -9.28
C PHE A 83 6.91 -2.21 -8.58
N GLU A 84 7.85 -2.95 -8.00
CA GLU A 84 7.54 -4.17 -7.27
C GLU A 84 6.93 -3.82 -5.90
N SER A 85 5.94 -4.61 -5.47
CA SER A 85 5.48 -4.62 -4.09
C SER A 85 6.52 -5.39 -3.26
N ASP A 86 6.91 -4.89 -2.08
CA ASP A 86 7.66 -5.71 -1.12
C ASP A 86 6.93 -7.03 -0.87
N ALA A 87 7.65 -8.13 -0.65
CA ALA A 87 7.05 -9.44 -0.39
C ALA A 87 6.11 -9.35 0.83
N GLY A 88 4.79 -9.37 0.58
CA GLY A 88 3.74 -9.23 1.62
C GLY A 88 2.91 -7.94 1.54
N ALA A 89 3.31 -6.93 0.75
CA ALA A 89 2.59 -5.66 0.60
C ALA A 89 1.29 -5.74 -0.23
N ASN A 90 0.93 -6.93 -0.73
CA ASN A 90 -0.38 -7.17 -1.37
C ASN A 90 -1.49 -7.50 -0.36
N LYS A 91 -1.15 -7.60 0.94
CA LYS A 91 -2.15 -7.66 2.01
C LYS A 91 -2.23 -6.29 2.68
N ALA A 92 -3.24 -5.52 2.29
CA ALA A 92 -3.69 -4.43 3.14
C ALA A 92 -4.01 -5.02 4.53
N PRO A 93 -3.47 -4.49 5.64
CA PRO A 93 -3.83 -4.97 6.97
C PRO A 93 -5.34 -4.72 7.16
N SER A 94 -6.12 -5.80 7.22
CA SER A 94 -7.53 -5.74 7.57
C SER A 94 -7.60 -5.44 9.06
N VAL A 95 -7.83 -4.18 9.40
CA VAL A 95 -7.98 -3.74 10.79
C VAL A 95 -9.45 -3.81 11.14
N ASP A 96 -9.90 -4.98 11.58
CA ASP A 96 -11.27 -5.20 12.06
C ASP A 96 -11.29 -5.19 13.59
N PHE A 97 -11.91 -4.16 14.17
CA PHE A 97 -11.90 -3.90 15.60
C PHE A 97 -13.21 -4.25 16.32
N ASN A 98 -14.18 -4.86 15.63
CA ASN A 98 -15.48 -5.20 16.19
C ASN A 98 -15.48 -6.47 17.07
N ALA A 99 -14.36 -7.18 17.21
CA ALA A 99 -14.30 -8.40 18.03
C ALA A 99 -14.36 -8.17 19.56
N ALA A 100 -14.35 -6.91 20.03
CA ALA A 100 -14.29 -6.59 21.45
C ALA A 100 -15.63 -6.16 22.10
N SER A 101 -16.73 -6.07 21.34
CA SER A 101 -18.01 -5.54 21.84
C SER A 101 -19.08 -6.58 22.20
N SER A 102 -18.81 -7.88 22.10
CA SER A 102 -19.83 -8.94 22.31
C SER A 102 -19.74 -9.72 23.63
N THR A 103 -18.77 -9.48 24.51
CA THR A 103 -18.59 -10.31 25.74
C THR A 103 -19.29 -9.78 26.99
N LYS A 104 -20.46 -9.13 26.87
CA LYS A 104 -21.21 -8.71 28.07
C LYS A 104 -22.73 -8.74 27.90
N GLN A 105 -23.28 -9.91 27.57
CA GLN A 105 -24.66 -10.27 27.92
C GLN A 105 -24.73 -11.79 28.15
N GLU A 106 -24.72 -12.22 29.41
CA GLU A 106 -25.57 -13.31 29.92
C GLU A 106 -25.46 -13.39 31.45
N ASN A 107 -26.64 -13.26 32.09
CA ASN A 107 -27.08 -13.52 33.47
C ASN A 107 -26.09 -13.42 34.65
#